data_AF-F9EP06-F1
#
_entry.id   AF-F9EP06-F1
#
_cell.length_a   1.000
_cell.length_b   1.000
_cell.length_c   1.000
_cell.angle_alpha   90.00
_cell.angle_beta   90.00
_cell.angle_gamma   90.00
#
_symmetry.space_group_name_H-M   'P 1'
#
loop_
_entity.id
_entity.type
_entity.pdbx_description
1 polymer ?
#
loop_
_entity_poly.entity_id
_entity_poly.type
_entity_poly.pdbx_seq_one_letter_code
_entity_poly.pdbx_strand_id
1 'polypeptide(L)'
;MEALTTAEIDITDELNGHNLSIVACGLADKNYCYYRGPHSGGAIFVAFCGVAEKVFSPVDVRKFIDITMKCIQQFSLNHKIFIESFLEWNKNKYEWQENNMVANFGNSGKLKIEFEKVEDNFRIKNINFEGGK
;
A
#
# COMPACT_ATOMS: atom_id res chain seq x y z
N MET A 1 28.03 -22.71 -22.22
CA MET A 1 27.37 -21.72 -21.36
C MET A 1 26.59 -20.83 -22.31
N GLU A 2 25.28 -20.99 -22.39
CA GLU A 2 24.46 -20.09 -23.20
C GLU A 2 24.57 -18.69 -22.58
N ALA A 3 24.79 -17.67 -23.40
CA ALA A 3 24.81 -16.31 -22.91
C ALA A 3 23.44 -16.02 -22.28
N LEU A 4 23.45 -15.41 -21.09
CA LEU A 4 22.25 -14.82 -20.50
C LEU A 4 21.85 -13.63 -21.39
N THR A 5 21.24 -13.89 -22.55
CA THR A 5 20.61 -12.89 -23.42
C THR A 5 19.27 -12.44 -22.82
N THR A 6 19.23 -12.34 -21.49
CA THR A 6 18.02 -12.12 -20.70
C THR A 6 17.78 -10.63 -20.61
N ALA A 7 16.52 -10.21 -20.55
CA ALA A 7 16.18 -8.81 -20.28
C ALA A 7 16.86 -8.37 -18.97
N GLU A 8 17.70 -7.34 -19.07
CA GLU A 8 18.35 -6.71 -17.93
C GLU A 8 17.60 -5.42 -17.56
N ILE A 9 17.69 -5.04 -16.31
CA ILE A 9 17.11 -3.80 -15.81
C ILE A 9 18.13 -3.06 -14.96
N ASP A 10 18.30 -1.78 -15.22
CA ASP A 10 19.25 -0.95 -14.50
C ASP A 10 18.77 -0.72 -13.07
N ILE A 11 19.68 -0.90 -12.10
CA ILE A 11 19.40 -0.57 -10.70
C ILE A 11 19.47 0.96 -10.54
N THR A 12 18.44 1.52 -9.93
CA THR A 12 18.35 2.94 -9.58
C THR A 12 18.03 3.10 -8.09
N ASP A 13 18.00 4.34 -7.60
CA ASP A 13 17.59 4.62 -6.22
C ASP A 13 16.15 4.18 -5.95
N GLU A 14 15.27 4.24 -6.96
CA GLU A 14 13.89 3.73 -6.87
C GLU A 14 13.81 2.23 -7.17
N LEU A 15 14.55 1.77 -8.18
CA LEU A 15 14.55 0.37 -8.59
C LEU A 15 15.78 -0.34 -8.01
N ASN A 16 15.71 -0.63 -6.72
CA ASN A 16 16.79 -1.26 -5.97
C ASN A 16 16.36 -2.62 -5.38
N GLY A 17 17.33 -3.35 -4.82
CA GLY A 17 17.06 -4.65 -4.19
C GLY A 17 16.05 -4.61 -3.05
N HIS A 18 15.94 -3.49 -2.32
CA HIS A 18 14.95 -3.33 -1.24
C HIS A 18 13.52 -3.29 -1.80
N ASN A 19 13.27 -2.40 -2.76
CA ASN A 19 11.94 -2.23 -3.36
C ASN A 19 11.53 -3.47 -4.17
N LEU A 20 12.46 -4.05 -4.94
CA LEU A 20 12.21 -5.30 -5.67
C LEU A 20 11.86 -6.45 -4.73
N SER A 21 12.52 -6.55 -3.57
CA SER A 21 12.21 -7.60 -2.59
C SER A 21 10.83 -7.43 -1.96
N ILE A 22 10.39 -6.18 -1.69
CA ILE A 22 9.03 -5.90 -1.20
C ILE A 22 8.00 -6.31 -2.24
N VAL A 23 8.18 -5.88 -3.50
CA VAL A 23 7.27 -6.19 -4.60
C VAL A 23 7.20 -7.70 -4.82
N ALA A 24 8.33 -8.40 -4.80
CA ALA A 24 8.37 -9.86 -4.92
C ALA A 24 7.57 -10.55 -3.80
N CYS A 25 7.62 -10.05 -2.56
CA CYS A 25 6.79 -10.58 -1.46
C CYS A 25 5.29 -10.30 -1.68
N GLY A 26 4.95 -9.10 -2.19
CA GLY A 26 3.56 -8.71 -2.42
C GLY A 26 2.89 -9.39 -3.61
N LEU A 27 3.67 -9.76 -4.64
CA LEU A 27 3.17 -10.44 -5.85
C LEU A 27 3.20 -11.97 -5.77
N ALA A 28 3.79 -12.53 -4.71
CA ALA A 28 3.87 -13.98 -4.56
C ALA A 28 2.49 -14.62 -4.32
N ASP A 29 2.30 -15.84 -4.81
CA ASP A 29 1.06 -16.62 -4.60
C ASP A 29 0.75 -16.93 -3.13
N LYS A 30 1.73 -16.76 -2.25
CA LYS A 30 1.62 -17.01 -0.81
C LYS A 30 1.82 -15.72 -0.05
N ASN A 31 1.13 -15.63 1.09
CA ASN A 31 1.29 -14.55 2.05
C ASN A 31 2.68 -14.59 2.70
N TYR A 32 3.59 -13.74 2.20
CA TYR A 32 4.89 -13.50 2.80
C TYR A 32 4.92 -12.16 3.55
N CYS A 33 5.57 -12.17 4.70
CA CYS A 33 6.01 -10.95 5.35
C CYS A 33 7.41 -10.60 4.88
N TYR A 34 7.62 -9.31 4.63
CA TYR A 34 8.92 -8.75 4.29
C TYR A 34 9.61 -8.19 5.55
N TYR A 35 10.90 -8.48 5.72
CA TYR A 35 11.75 -7.83 6.71
C TYR A 35 13.08 -7.39 6.10
N ARG A 36 13.47 -6.15 6.39
CA ARG A 36 14.79 -5.59 6.07
C ARG A 36 15.67 -5.66 7.30
N GLY A 37 16.72 -6.47 7.27
CA GLY A 37 17.74 -6.55 8.31
C GLY A 37 18.98 -5.75 7.93
N PRO A 38 19.13 -4.48 8.34
CA PRO A 38 20.33 -3.69 8.05
C PRO A 38 21.56 -4.22 8.80
N HIS A 39 22.75 -4.11 8.19
CA HIS A 39 24.05 -4.41 8.79
C HIS A 39 25.15 -3.49 8.21
N SER A 40 26.38 -3.57 8.73
CA SER A 40 27.48 -2.65 8.35
C SER A 40 27.81 -2.66 6.85
N GLY A 41 27.74 -3.82 6.20
CA GLY A 41 27.93 -3.98 4.76
C GLY A 41 26.68 -3.84 3.88
N GLY A 42 25.52 -3.42 4.39
CA GLY A 42 24.28 -3.33 3.60
C GLY A 42 23.02 -3.80 4.33
N ALA A 43 22.24 -4.66 3.70
CA ALA A 43 21.06 -5.25 4.31
C ALA A 43 20.78 -6.66 3.76
N ILE A 44 20.22 -7.51 4.62
CA ILE A 44 19.54 -8.74 4.21
C ILE A 44 18.06 -8.45 3.99
N PHE A 45 17.49 -9.06 2.96
CA PHE A 45 16.07 -8.97 2.62
C PHE A 45 15.45 -10.35 2.81
N VAL A 46 14.52 -10.45 3.77
CA VAL A 46 13.98 -11.73 4.21
C VAL A 46 12.49 -11.77 3.92
N ALA A 47 12.08 -12.78 3.15
CA ALA A 47 10.69 -13.21 3.04
C ALA A 47 10.47 -14.37 4.01
N PHE A 48 9.44 -14.27 4.86
CA PHE A 48 9.08 -15.35 5.77
C PHE A 48 7.55 -15.56 5.78
N CYS A 49 7.14 -16.80 5.99
CA CYS A 49 5.74 -17.22 5.97
C CYS A 49 5.40 -18.00 7.25
N GLY A 50 4.16 -18.50 7.34
CA GLY A 50 3.68 -19.25 8.51
C GLY A 50 3.30 -18.35 9.69
N VAL A 51 3.17 -17.04 9.47
CA VAL A 51 2.58 -16.13 10.47
C VAL A 51 1.07 -16.33 10.54
N ALA A 52 0.45 -15.88 11.63
CA ALA A 52 -1.00 -15.98 11.80
C ALA A 52 -1.77 -15.24 10.69
N GLU A 53 -2.83 -15.86 10.15
CA GLU A 53 -3.65 -15.30 9.07
C GLU A 53 -4.19 -13.90 9.36
N LYS A 54 -4.41 -13.58 10.66
CA LYS A 54 -4.82 -12.25 11.12
C LYS A 54 -3.89 -11.11 10.66
N VAL A 55 -2.63 -11.41 10.35
CA VAL A 55 -1.66 -10.43 9.83
C VAL A 55 -2.07 -9.89 8.45
N PHE A 56 -2.76 -10.71 7.66
CA PHE A 56 -3.22 -10.37 6.30
C PHE A 56 -4.73 -10.13 6.23
N SER A 57 -5.40 -10.05 7.39
CA SER A 57 -6.83 -9.80 7.44
C SER A 57 -7.13 -8.31 7.20
N PRO A 58 -8.26 -8.00 6.56
CA PRO A 58 -8.74 -6.63 6.46
C PRO A 58 -8.80 -5.94 7.82
N VAL A 59 -8.51 -4.65 7.83
CA VAL A 59 -8.51 -3.77 8.99
C VAL A 59 -9.81 -2.98 9.09
N ASP A 60 -10.17 -2.58 10.32
CA ASP A 60 -11.30 -1.70 10.56
C ASP A 60 -11.03 -0.27 10.06
N VAL A 61 -12.08 0.55 9.96
CA VAL A 61 -11.97 1.91 9.44
C VAL A 61 -11.01 2.79 10.24
N ARG A 62 -10.94 2.62 11.56
CA ARG A 62 -10.03 3.40 12.42
C ARG A 62 -8.59 3.07 12.10
N LYS A 63 -8.29 1.78 11.95
CA LYS A 63 -6.94 1.31 11.61
C LYS A 63 -6.56 1.65 10.17
N PHE A 64 -7.52 1.62 9.25
CA PHE A 64 -7.34 2.08 7.88
C PHE A 64 -6.90 3.56 7.83
N ILE A 65 -7.60 4.43 8.57
CA ILE A 65 -7.26 5.86 8.68
C ILE A 65 -5.87 6.05 9.34
N ASP A 66 -5.59 5.33 10.43
CA ASP A 66 -4.29 5.39 11.13
C ASP A 66 -3.12 5.04 10.20
N ILE A 67 -3.24 3.93 9.44
CA ILE A 67 -2.21 3.51 8.48
C ILE A 67 -2.09 4.54 7.36
N THR A 68 -3.22 5.00 6.81
CA THR A 68 -3.24 6.00 5.75
C THR A 68 -2.46 7.25 6.15
N MET A 69 -2.79 7.83 7.31
CA MET A 69 -2.16 9.06 7.79
C MET A 69 -0.67 8.88 8.04
N LYS A 70 -0.26 7.76 8.64
CA LYS A 70 1.16 7.44 8.86
C LYS A 70 1.93 7.33 7.54
N CYS A 71 1.37 6.64 6.55
CA CYS A 71 2.02 6.43 5.27
C CYS A 71 2.22 7.76 4.51
N ILE A 72 1.18 8.59 4.39
CA ILE A 72 1.30 9.87 3.66
C ILE A 72 2.18 10.91 4.38
N GLN A 73 2.40 10.76 5.69
CA GLN A 73 3.31 11.62 6.46
C GLN A 73 4.77 11.18 6.34
N GLN A 74 5.02 9.88 6.19
CA GLN A 74 6.37 9.31 6.19
C GLN A 74 6.96 9.13 4.79
N PHE A 75 6.10 8.99 3.77
CA PHE A 75 6.52 8.64 2.42
C PHE A 75 5.93 9.62 1.40
N SER A 76 6.72 9.93 0.37
CA SER A 76 6.19 10.62 -0.82
C SER A 76 5.44 9.60 -1.66
N LEU A 77 4.12 9.63 -1.60
CA LEU A 77 3.23 8.68 -2.27
C LEU A 77 2.31 9.40 -3.25
N ASN A 78 1.88 8.71 -4.31
CA ASN A 78 0.66 9.12 -4.98
C ASN A 78 -0.53 8.71 -4.12
N HIS A 79 -1.20 9.67 -3.47
CA HIS A 79 -2.22 9.33 -2.47
C HIS A 79 -3.41 8.60 -3.08
N LYS A 80 -3.77 8.92 -4.33
CA LYS A 80 -4.86 8.25 -5.04
C LYS A 80 -4.54 6.77 -5.23
N ILE A 81 -3.41 6.46 -5.86
CA ILE A 81 -3.00 5.06 -6.12
C ILE A 81 -2.88 4.29 -4.80
N PHE A 82 -2.31 4.92 -3.77
CA PHE A 82 -2.17 4.30 -2.46
C PHE A 82 -3.52 3.95 -1.83
N ILE A 83 -4.48 4.89 -1.81
CA ILE A 83 -5.80 4.64 -1.21
C ILE A 83 -6.57 3.57 -1.99
N GLU A 84 -6.57 3.64 -3.33
CA GLU A 84 -7.23 2.63 -4.18
C GLU A 84 -6.66 1.24 -3.90
N SER A 85 -5.33 1.10 -3.94
CA SER A 85 -4.65 -0.17 -3.67
C SER A 85 -4.94 -0.68 -2.25
N PHE A 86 -4.98 0.21 -1.25
CA PHE A 86 -5.24 -0.19 0.12
C PHE A 86 -6.70 -0.61 0.33
N LEU A 87 -7.66 0.05 -0.32
CA LEU A 87 -9.07 -0.35 -0.28
C LEU A 87 -9.30 -1.69 -0.97
N GLU A 88 -8.63 -1.93 -2.10
CA GLU A 88 -8.67 -3.22 -2.79
C GLU A 88 -8.11 -4.35 -1.92
N TRP A 89 -6.93 -4.14 -1.32
CA TRP A 89 -6.35 -5.08 -0.36
C TRP A 89 -7.28 -5.33 0.84
N ASN A 90 -7.93 -4.26 1.34
CA ASN A 90 -8.87 -4.32 2.45
C ASN A 90 -10.27 -4.86 2.06
N LYS A 91 -10.48 -5.16 0.77
CA LYS A 91 -11.72 -5.69 0.19
C LYS A 91 -12.93 -4.75 0.36
N ASN A 92 -12.70 -3.44 0.43
CA ASN A 92 -13.76 -2.45 0.48
C ASN A 92 -14.17 -2.02 -0.92
N LYS A 93 -15.50 -1.96 -1.17
CA LYS A 93 -16.02 -1.28 -2.36
C LYS A 93 -15.92 0.22 -2.19
N TYR A 94 -15.60 0.93 -3.27
CA TYR A 94 -15.56 2.39 -3.28
C TYR A 94 -16.05 2.95 -4.62
N GLU A 95 -16.46 4.21 -4.60
CA GLU A 95 -16.91 4.95 -5.77
C GLU A 95 -16.25 6.33 -5.81
N TRP A 96 -15.96 6.81 -7.01
CA TRP A 96 -15.50 8.17 -7.24
C TRP A 96 -16.67 9.10 -7.56
N GLN A 97 -16.62 10.30 -6.99
CA GLN A 97 -17.54 11.40 -7.24
C GLN A 97 -16.70 12.68 -7.38
N GLU A 98 -16.38 13.04 -8.63
CA GLU A 98 -15.42 14.11 -8.95
C GLU A 98 -14.07 13.90 -8.25
N ASN A 99 -13.66 14.81 -7.37
CA ASN A 99 -12.42 14.72 -6.58
C ASN A 99 -12.63 14.04 -5.22
N ASN A 100 -13.74 13.33 -5.03
CA ASN A 100 -14.04 12.64 -3.79
C ASN A 100 -14.15 11.14 -4.02
N MET A 101 -13.75 10.38 -3.02
CA MET A 101 -13.96 8.93 -2.95
C MET A 101 -14.84 8.60 -1.76
N VAL A 102 -15.79 7.69 -1.95
CA VAL A 102 -16.62 7.16 -0.87
C VAL A 102 -16.40 5.65 -0.79
N ALA A 103 -15.75 5.19 0.29
CA ALA A 103 -15.49 3.79 0.56
C ALA A 103 -16.49 3.22 1.57
N ASN A 104 -16.99 2.01 1.31
CA ASN A 104 -17.97 1.32 2.14
C ASN A 104 -17.28 0.38 3.13
N PHE A 105 -17.40 0.66 4.44
CA PHE A 105 -16.90 -0.17 5.54
C PHE A 105 -18.00 -1.05 6.17
N GLY A 106 -19.00 -1.43 5.36
CA GLY A 106 -20.12 -2.27 5.75
C GLY A 106 -20.96 -1.63 6.84
N ASN A 107 -21.29 -2.39 7.86
CA ASN A 107 -22.08 -1.91 9.01
C ASN A 107 -21.40 -0.78 9.78
N SER A 108 -20.09 -0.61 9.63
CA SER A 108 -19.37 0.49 10.28
C SER A 108 -19.79 1.84 9.70
N GLY A 109 -20.19 1.90 8.42
CA GLY A 109 -20.54 3.14 7.73
C GLY A 109 -19.67 3.40 6.50
N LYS A 110 -19.57 4.67 6.11
CA LYS A 110 -18.86 5.11 4.91
C LYS A 110 -17.70 6.03 5.26
N LEU A 111 -16.58 5.85 4.58
CA LEU A 111 -15.42 6.72 4.65
C LEU A 111 -15.38 7.60 3.41
N LYS A 112 -15.53 8.91 3.58
CA LYS A 112 -15.38 9.90 2.52
C LYS A 112 -13.97 10.48 2.56
N ILE A 113 -13.29 10.46 1.43
CA ILE A 113 -11.94 11.00 1.24
C ILE A 113 -12.02 12.07 0.17
N GLU A 114 -11.64 13.29 0.53
CA GLU A 114 -11.61 14.43 -0.39
C GLU A 114 -10.18 14.62 -0.86
N PHE A 115 -10.00 14.72 -2.17
CA PHE A 115 -8.71 14.96 -2.79
C PHE A 115 -8.64 16.37 -3.36
N GLU A 116 -7.46 16.95 -3.34
CA GLU A 116 -7.11 18.13 -4.13
C GLU A 116 -6.10 17.74 -5.21
N LYS A 117 -6.17 18.42 -6.35
CA LYS A 117 -5.21 18.25 -7.43
C LYS A 117 -4.01 19.16 -7.17
N VAL A 118 -2.82 18.57 -7.12
CA VAL A 118 -1.54 19.27 -6.98
C VAL A 118 -0.70 18.88 -8.18
N GLU A 119 -0.50 19.82 -9.11
CA GLU A 119 0.14 19.56 -10.41
C GLU A 119 -0.60 18.41 -11.14
N ASP A 120 0.12 17.32 -11.44
CA ASP A 120 -0.43 16.12 -12.09
C ASP A 120 -0.83 15.01 -11.10
N ASN A 121 -0.81 15.29 -9.79
CA ASN A 121 -1.10 14.32 -8.74
C ASN A 121 -2.34 14.68 -7.90
N PHE A 122 -2.83 13.69 -7.15
CA PHE A 122 -3.90 13.88 -6.16
C PHE A 122 -3.32 13.76 -4.75
N ARG A 123 -3.64 14.73 -3.90
CA ARG A 123 -3.32 14.72 -2.47
C ARG A 123 -4.62 14.64 -1.66
N ILE A 124 -4.58 13.90 -0.57
CA ILE A 124 -5.68 13.88 0.40
C ILE A 124 -5.77 15.25 1.07
N LYS A 125 -6.92 15.89 0.94
CA LYS A 125 -7.27 17.15 1.58
C LYS A 125 -8.00 16.91 2.90
N ASN A 126 -8.93 15.94 2.91
CA ASN A 126 -9.74 15.64 4.09
C ASN A 126 -10.17 14.18 4.12
N ILE A 127 -10.40 13.65 5.32
CA ILE A 127 -10.97 12.32 5.55
C ILE A 127 -12.10 12.48 6.57
N ASN A 128 -13.30 12.05 6.22
CA ASN A 128 -14.48 12.08 7.08
C ASN A 128 -15.11 10.68 7.14
N PHE A 129 -15.43 10.22 8.34
CA PHE A 129 -16.14 8.97 8.55
C PHE A 129 -17.58 9.22 8.99
N GLU A 130 -18.51 8.75 8.17
CA GLU A 130 -19.94 8.76 8.46
C GLU A 130 -20.32 7.39 9.02
N GLY A 131 -20.46 7.31 10.34
CA GLY A 131 -20.78 6.06 11.04
C GLY A 131 -22.14 5.47 10.62
N GLY A 132 -22.21 4.14 10.62
CA GLY A 132 -23.46 3.39 10.50
C GLY A 132 -24.33 3.54 11.75
N LYS A 133 -25.65 3.47 11.56
CA LYS A 133 -26.61 3.39 12.67
C LYS A 133 -26.55 2.04 13.38
#